data_AF-S9QCK8-F1
#
_entry.id   AF-S9QCK8-F1
#
_cell.length_a   1.000
_cell.length_b   1.000
_cell.length_c   1.000
_cell.angle_alpha   90.00
_cell.angle_beta   90.00
_cell.angle_gamma   90.00
#
_symmetry.space_group_name_H-M   'P 1'
#
loop_
_entity.id
_entity.type
_entity.pdbx_description
1 polymer ?
#
loop_
_entity_poly.entity_id
_entity_poly.type
_entity_poly.pdbx_seq_one_letter_code
_entity_poly.pdbx_strand_id
1 'polypeptide(L)' 'MWNALAVDVSNTKNELSNDLKGQIFYLSEFVNFHTKKILKGDASIAALVDVNLAVMKGLGAQESHT' A
#
# COMPACT_ATOMS: atom_id res chain seq x y z
N MET A 1 -8.43 -4.03 1.66
CA MET A 1 -8.00 -2.61 1.55
C MET A 1 -7.08 -2.40 0.35
N TRP A 2 -5.83 -2.86 0.37
CA TRP A 2 -4.85 -2.60 -0.72
C TRP A 2 -5.33 -2.97 -2.13
N ASN A 3 -6.04 -4.08 -2.29
CA ASN A 3 -6.66 -4.43 -3.58
C ASN A 3 -7.67 -3.38 -4.08
N ALA A 4 -8.45 -2.77 -3.17
CA ALA A 4 -9.39 -1.71 -3.55
C ALA A 4 -8.65 -0.43 -3.98
N LEU A 5 -7.53 -0.10 -3.34
CA LEU A 5 -6.66 1.00 -3.77
C LEU A 5 -6.07 0.73 -5.16
N ALA A 6 -5.58 -0.49 -5.42
CA ALA A 6 -5.07 -0.86 -6.74
C ALA A 6 -6.12 -0.75 -7.84
N VAL A 7 -7.36 -1.18 -7.56
CA VAL A 7 -8.50 -1.00 -8.47
C VAL A 7 -8.78 0.48 -8.71
N ASP A 8 -8.82 1.31 -7.66
CA ASP A 8 -9.07 2.74 -7.79
C ASP A 8 -7.98 3.46 -8.63
N VAL A 9 -6.69 3.21 -8.35
CA VAL A 9 -5.60 3.86 -9.10
C VAL A 9 -5.48 3.38 -10.55
N SER A 10 -6.06 2.22 -10.87
CA SER A 10 -6.15 1.73 -12.26
C SER A 10 -7.24 2.44 -13.08
N ASN A 11 -8.15 3.16 -12.43
CA ASN A 11 -9.19 3.92 -13.11
C ASN A 11 -8.57 5.14 -13.82
N THR A 12 -8.91 5.34 -15.08
CA THR A 12 -8.43 6.49 -15.88
C THR A 12 -8.89 7.83 -15.33
N LYS A 13 -9.95 7.85 -14.51
CA LYS A 13 -10.46 9.04 -13.81
C LYS A 13 -9.70 9.38 -12.52
N ASN A 14 -8.85 8.50 -12.00
CA ASN A 14 -8.06 8.79 -10.81
C ASN A 14 -7.02 9.87 -11.15
N GLU A 15 -6.94 10.93 -10.33
CA GLU A 15 -6.15 12.13 -10.62
C GLU A 15 -4.71 12.08 -10.11
N LEU A 16 -4.30 10.99 -9.47
CA LEU A 16 -2.92 10.84 -9.00
C LEU A 16 -1.94 10.77 -10.18
N SER A 17 -0.70 11.18 -9.94
CA SER A 17 0.38 11.02 -10.91
C SER A 17 0.61 9.55 -11.25
N ASN A 18 1.04 9.25 -12.46
CA ASN A 18 1.34 7.88 -12.89
C ASN A 18 2.39 7.22 -11.97
N ASP A 19 3.35 7.99 -11.48
CA ASP A 19 4.36 7.50 -10.54
C ASP A 19 3.73 7.03 -9.23
N LEU A 20 2.82 7.82 -8.64
CA LEU A 20 2.16 7.46 -7.40
C LEU A 20 1.20 6.27 -7.59
N LYS A 21 0.49 6.22 -8.72
CA LYS A 21 -0.34 5.06 -9.09
C LYS A 21 0.53 3.79 -9.17
N GLY A 22 1.69 3.87 -9.82
CA GLY A 22 2.65 2.77 -9.91
C GLY A 22 3.14 2.30 -8.54
N GLN A 23 3.47 3.23 -7.64
CA GLN A 23 3.89 2.92 -6.26
C GLN A 23 2.77 2.22 -5.47
N ILE A 24 1.53 2.71 -5.56
CA ILE A 24 0.36 2.10 -4.89
C ILE A 24 0.10 0.70 -5.44
N PHE A 25 0.22 0.50 -6.75
CA PHE A 25 0.06 -0.80 -7.38
C PHE A 25 1.12 -1.79 -6.89
N TYR A 26 2.38 -1.37 -6.83
CA TYR A 26 3.47 -2.19 -6.28
C TYR A 26 3.24 -2.57 -4.82
N LEU A 27 2.79 -1.61 -3.98
CA LEU A 27 2.47 -1.89 -2.58
C LEU A 27 1.34 -2.91 -2.43
N SER A 28 0.31 -2.84 -3.29
CA SER A 28 -0.76 -3.85 -3.31
C SER A 28 -0.24 -5.25 -3.61
N GLU A 29 0.63 -5.39 -4.61
CA GLU A 29 1.26 -6.66 -4.94
C GLU A 29 2.17 -7.18 -3.82
N PHE A 30 2.97 -6.29 -3.21
CA PHE A 30 3.81 -6.63 -2.08
C PHE A 30 3.00 -7.19 -0.90
N VAL A 31 1.89 -6.51 -0.54
CA VAL A 31 1.03 -6.93 0.56
C VAL A 31 0.33 -8.26 0.24
N ASN A 32 -0.19 -8.42 -0.97
CA ASN A 32 -0.81 -9.66 -1.42
C ASN A 32 0.16 -10.84 -1.36
N PHE A 33 1.39 -10.65 -1.85
CA PHE A 33 2.43 -11.67 -1.84
C PHE A 33 2.84 -12.06 -0.42
N HIS A 34 3.12 -11.09 0.46
CA HIS A 34 3.54 -11.36 1.82
C HIS A 34 2.41 -11.96 2.68
N THR A 35 1.17 -11.51 2.50
CA THR A 35 0.02 -12.09 3.19
C THR A 35 -0.09 -13.59 2.90
N LYS A 36 0.07 -14.01 1.64
CA LYS A 36 0.05 -15.43 1.27
C LYS A 36 1.16 -16.23 1.95
N LYS A 37 2.36 -15.67 2.10
CA LYS A 37 3.47 -16.32 2.80
C LYS A 37 3.22 -16.44 4.31
N ILE A 38 2.70 -15.38 4.93
CA ILE A 38 2.36 -15.37 6.37
C ILE A 38 1.29 -16.41 6.67
N LEU A 39 0.24 -16.49 5.84
CA LEU A 39 -0.83 -17.48 6.02
C LEU A 39 -0.35 -18.93 5.86
N LYS A 40 0.75 -19.16 5.14
CA LYS A 40 1.42 -20.47 5.04
C LYS A 40 2.38 -20.76 6.21
N GLY A 41 2.68 -19.77 7.05
CA GLY A 41 3.70 -19.87 8.09
C GLY A 41 5.13 -19.61 7.60
N ASP A 42 5.31 -19.20 6.35
CA ASP A 42 6.62 -19.04 5.70
C ASP A 42 7.26 -17.65 5.93
N ALA A 43 6.57 -16.74 6.61
CA ALA A 43 7.02 -15.38 6.85
C ALA A 43 6.41 -14.76 8.10
N SER A 44 7.12 -13.78 8.68
CA SER A 44 6.64 -12.94 9.78
C SER A 44 5.75 -11.80 9.29
N ILE A 45 4.83 -11.34 10.14
CA ILE A 45 3.96 -10.19 9.89
C ILE A 45 4.68 -8.84 9.94
N ALA A 46 5.90 -8.77 10.49
CA ALA A 46 6.62 -7.53 10.75
C ALA A 46 6.69 -6.60 9.51
N ALA A 47 7.03 -7.14 8.34
CA ALA A 47 7.13 -6.35 7.12
C ALA A 47 5.81 -5.67 6.70
N LEU A 48 4.65 -6.31 6.95
CA LEU A 48 3.35 -5.70 6.67
C LEU A 48 3.01 -4.58 7.67
N VAL A 49 3.43 -4.74 8.93
CA VAL A 49 3.26 -3.70 9.96
C VAL A 49 4.09 -2.48 9.60
N ASP A 50 5.36 -2.66 9.22
CA ASP A 50 6.26 -1.57 8.87
C ASP A 50 5.75 -0.75 7.68
N VAL A 51 5.27 -1.43 6.63
CA VAL A 51 4.70 -0.75 5.45
C VAL A 51 3.47 0.08 5.82
N ASN A 52 2.52 -0.49 6.55
CA ASN A 52 1.31 0.24 6.94
C ASN A 52 1.64 1.41 7.87
N LEU A 53 2.57 1.22 8.80
CA LEU A 53 3.01 2.28 9.71
C LEU A 53 3.72 3.41 8.96
N ALA A 54 4.58 3.11 8.00
CA ALA A 54 5.25 4.11 7.18
C ALA A 54 4.24 4.94 6.37
N VAL A 55 3.24 4.29 5.78
CA VAL A 55 2.15 4.97 5.05
C VAL A 55 1.33 5.87 5.98
N MET A 56 0.90 5.37 7.14
CA MET A 56 0.15 6.17 8.12
C MET A 56 0.95 7.38 8.61
N LYS A 57 2.26 7.21 8.87
CA LYS A 57 3.16 8.30 9.24
C LYS A 57 3.26 9.35 8.14
N GLY A 58 3.41 8.92 6.88
CA GLY A 58 3.45 9.83 5.74
C GLY A 58 2.16 10.65 5.58
N LEU A 59 1.01 10.01 5.75
CA LEU A 59 -0.30 10.67 5.68
C LEU A 59 -0.49 11.67 6.83
N GLY A 60 -0.17 11.27 8.07
CA GLY A 60 -0.30 12.15 9.24
C GLY A 60 0.66 13.35 9.25
N ALA A 61 1.83 13.21 8.61
CA ALA A 61 2.75 14.33 8.40
C ALA A 61 2.21 15.36 7.40
N GLN A 62 1.37 14.94 6.46
CA GLN A 62 0.72 15.85 5.50
C GLN A 62 -0.42 16.65 6.15
N GLU A 63 -1.17 16.04 7.07
CA GLU A 63 -2.27 16.71 7.81
C GLU A 63 -1.77 17.79 8.78
N SER A 64 -0.55 17.65 9.31
CA SER A 64 0.04 18.61 10.27
C SER A 64 0.77 19.79 9.61
N HIS A 65 0.70 19.91 8.28
CA HIS A 65 1.23 21.03 7.49
C HIS A 65 0.13 21.82 6.75
N THR A 66 -1.12 21.71 7.19
CA THR A 66 -2.24 22.58 6.75
C THR A 66 -2.79 23.34 7.95
#